data_AF-A0AAD4Q9R6-F1
#
_entry.id   AF-A0AAD4Q9R6-F1
#
_cell.length_a   1.000
_cell.length_b   1.000
_cell.length_c   1.000
_cell.angle_alpha   90.00
_cell.angle_beta   90.00
_cell.angle_gamma   90.00
#
_symmetry.space_group_name_H-M   'P 1'
#
loop_
_entity.id
_entity.type
_entity.pdbx_description
1 polymer ?
#
loop_
_entity_poly.entity_id
_entity_poly.type
_entity_poly.pdbx_seq_one_letter_code
_entity_poly.pdbx_strand_id
1 'polypeptide(L)'
;MFLNRLHRTLSAFDHATHHWAAIPLHNAHDPITQKRPSADTIGKQSLSLTSWNIQASQSGSVARSKLILDHILKGPKFSDIILLQEDDTSFKGLPFATMTFLSSQRFGSPLLAVEGEGGEKLMLDNVFRMELPSRYKRDALCVDIAAPAAPGAVLRLLNVHLDSLDSYIRRVLQMQVLAGVLREPRSSGGIIAGDFNAILPEDHRLVDKFELLDAWVALHGSMRPDGGATWGVGVELKGGLKAGRLDKVAMLGLKPDEIEVLQPGLIEPDRPWSDHCGLRCTFTI
;
A
#
# COMPACT_ATOMS: atom_id res chain seq x y z
N MET A 1 -18.21 -16.96 -3.28
CA MET A 1 -17.80 -16.07 -4.39
C MET A 1 -16.37 -16.45 -4.73
N PHE A 2 -16.09 -16.91 -5.96
CA PHE A 2 -14.70 -17.14 -6.37
C PHE A 2 -14.08 -15.78 -6.64
N LEU A 3 -13.08 -15.40 -5.85
CA LEU A 3 -12.31 -14.17 -6.08
C LEU A 3 -11.38 -14.43 -7.27
N ASN A 4 -11.57 -13.70 -8.37
CA ASN A 4 -10.70 -13.81 -9.52
C ASN A 4 -9.34 -13.20 -9.16
N ARG A 5 -8.30 -14.03 -9.13
CA ARG A 5 -6.94 -13.61 -8.83
C ARG A 5 -6.11 -13.73 -10.09
N LEU A 6 -5.54 -12.60 -10.48
CA LEU A 6 -4.60 -12.53 -11.58
C LEU A 6 -3.20 -12.43 -11.01
N HIS A 7 -2.48 -13.56 -10.99
CA HIS A 7 -1.09 -13.61 -10.54
C HIS A 7 -0.22 -12.67 -11.37
N ARG A 8 0.68 -11.96 -10.70
CA ARG A 8 1.60 -11.00 -11.31
C ARG A 8 3.03 -11.41 -11.03
N THR A 9 3.89 -11.15 -11.99
CA THR A 9 5.33 -11.32 -11.83
C THR A 9 5.89 -10.09 -11.12
N LEU A 10 6.71 -10.31 -10.09
CA LEU A 10 7.50 -9.23 -9.49
C LEU A 10 8.50 -8.73 -10.53
N SER A 11 8.92 -7.47 -10.46
CA SER A 11 10.00 -6.95 -11.31
C SER A 11 11.03 -6.24 -10.45
N ALA A 12 12.31 -6.35 -10.82
CA ALA A 12 13.38 -5.52 -10.26
C ALA A 12 14.03 -4.70 -11.37
N PHE A 13 14.56 -3.55 -10.97
CA PHE A 13 15.33 -2.70 -11.86
C PHE A 13 16.72 -3.31 -12.03
N ASP A 14 17.06 -3.66 -13.27
CA ASP A 14 18.38 -4.10 -13.65
C ASP A 14 19.24 -2.88 -13.99
N HIS A 15 20.24 -2.61 -13.16
CA HIS A 15 21.16 -1.49 -13.33
C HIS A 15 22.08 -1.63 -14.54
N ALA A 16 22.39 -2.86 -14.98
CA ALA A 16 23.25 -3.07 -16.14
C ALA A 16 22.51 -2.76 -17.44
N THR A 17 21.24 -3.14 -17.51
CA THR A 17 20.43 -2.90 -18.72
C THR A 17 19.59 -1.62 -18.66
N HIS A 18 19.47 -0.98 -17.49
CA HIS A 18 18.57 0.16 -17.23
C HIS A 18 17.08 -0.14 -17.52
N HIS A 19 16.66 -1.40 -17.35
CA HIS A 19 15.29 -1.84 -17.60
C HIS A 19 14.73 -2.60 -16.40
N TRP A 20 13.39 -2.62 -16.27
CA TRP A 20 12.71 -3.50 -15.33
C TRP A 20 12.64 -4.92 -15.92
N ALA A 21 13.20 -5.89 -15.20
CA ALA A 21 13.18 -7.30 -15.56
C ALA A 21 12.24 -8.05 -14.62
N ALA A 22 11.48 -8.99 -15.19
CA ALA A 22 10.61 -9.87 -14.44
C ALA A 22 11.44 -10.82 -13.57
N ILE A 23 11.07 -10.94 -12.29
CA ILE A 23 11.65 -11.88 -11.34
C ILE A 23 10.62 -12.99 -11.12
N PRO A 24 10.99 -14.26 -11.26
CA PRO A 24 10.06 -15.33 -10.94
C PRO A 24 9.75 -15.32 -9.43
N LEU A 25 8.52 -15.69 -9.08
CA LEU A 25 8.10 -15.89 -7.69
C LEU A 25 8.19 -17.37 -7.35
N HIS A 26 8.13 -17.71 -6.06
CA HIS A 26 8.09 -19.10 -5.64
C HIS A 26 6.86 -19.78 -6.25
N ASN A 27 7.01 -20.91 -6.93
CA ASN A 27 5.86 -21.69 -7.35
C ASN A 27 5.23 -22.32 -6.11
N ALA A 28 3.91 -22.22 -5.95
CA ALA A 28 3.18 -22.85 -4.85
C ALA A 28 3.32 -24.39 -4.80
N HIS A 29 3.90 -25.00 -5.84
CA HIS A 29 4.15 -26.44 -5.96
C HIS A 29 5.61 -26.85 -5.72
N ASP A 30 6.53 -25.91 -5.57
CA ASP A 30 7.91 -26.26 -5.25
C ASP A 30 8.00 -26.62 -3.75
N PRO A 31 8.63 -27.77 -3.39
CA PRO A 31 8.84 -28.11 -1.99
C PRO A 31 9.67 -27.03 -1.33
N ILE A 32 9.13 -26.44 -0.26
CA ILE A 32 9.81 -25.44 0.57
C ILE A 32 11.06 -26.11 1.17
N THR A 33 12.18 -25.97 0.47
CA THR A 33 13.50 -26.33 1.00
C THR A 33 14.16 -25.07 1.53
N GLN A 34 13.43 -24.30 2.35
CA GLN A 34 14.08 -23.28 3.15
C GLN A 34 14.97 -24.01 4.16
N LYS A 35 16.30 -23.86 4.01
CA LYS A 35 17.21 -24.08 5.14
C LYS A 35 16.65 -23.23 6.28
N ARG A 36 16.22 -23.88 7.36
CA ARG A 36 15.77 -23.22 8.59
C ARG A 36 16.78 -22.12 8.94
N PRO A 37 16.43 -20.84 8.87
CA PRO A 37 17.04 -19.89 9.80
C PRO A 37 16.71 -20.44 11.18
N SER A 38 17.65 -20.42 12.12
CA SER A 38 17.31 -20.65 13.52
C SER A 38 16.14 -19.73 13.87
N ALA A 39 15.06 -20.31 14.42
CA ALA A 39 13.86 -19.56 14.82
C ALA A 39 14.18 -18.45 15.84
N ASP A 40 15.38 -18.47 16.41
CA ASP A 40 15.86 -17.58 17.46
C ASP A 40 16.49 -16.27 16.97
N THR A 41 16.63 -16.00 15.67
CA THR A 41 17.43 -14.85 15.19
C THR A 41 16.69 -13.69 14.53
N ILE A 42 15.49 -13.86 13.95
CA ILE A 42 14.82 -12.71 13.31
C ILE A 42 14.16 -11.87 14.39
N GLY A 43 14.88 -10.85 14.85
CA GLY A 43 14.38 -9.85 15.77
C GLY A 43 13.18 -9.11 15.18
N LYS A 44 12.34 -8.54 16.04
CA LYS A 44 11.25 -7.64 15.63
C LYS A 44 11.78 -6.61 14.63
N GLN A 45 11.18 -6.55 13.45
CA GLN A 45 11.61 -5.63 12.39
C GLN A 45 10.62 -4.48 12.29
N SER A 46 11.12 -3.24 12.47
CA SER A 46 10.34 -2.05 12.14
C SER A 46 10.39 -1.80 10.64
N LEU A 47 9.22 -1.54 10.06
CA LEU A 47 9.00 -1.20 8.66
C LEU A 47 8.28 0.13 8.54
N SER A 48 8.59 0.87 7.47
CA SER A 48 7.95 2.13 7.09
C SER A 48 7.21 1.97 5.76
N LEU A 49 5.91 2.30 5.76
CA LEU A 49 5.06 2.29 4.58
C LEU A 49 4.56 3.70 4.28
N THR A 50 4.72 4.15 3.04
CA THR A 50 4.13 5.39 2.54
C THR A 50 3.07 5.08 1.48
N SER A 51 1.88 5.65 1.62
CA SER A 51 0.81 5.58 0.60
C SER A 51 0.48 6.97 0.07
N TRP A 52 0.24 7.09 -1.25
CA TRP A 52 -0.12 8.37 -1.86
C TRP A 52 -0.90 8.20 -3.17
N ASN A 53 -2.08 8.80 -3.27
CA ASN A 53 -2.75 9.04 -4.55
C ASN A 53 -2.05 10.18 -5.31
N ILE A 54 -1.42 9.86 -6.44
CA ILE A 54 -0.56 10.81 -7.18
C ILE A 54 -1.30 11.57 -8.29
N GLN A 55 -2.57 11.25 -8.51
CA GLN A 55 -3.44 11.93 -9.47
C GLN A 55 -2.76 12.08 -10.85
N ALA A 56 -2.22 10.99 -11.41
CA ALA A 56 -1.48 11.05 -12.67
C ALA A 56 -2.39 11.36 -13.87
N SER A 57 -3.71 11.26 -13.73
CA SER A 57 -4.67 11.64 -14.78
C SER A 57 -4.66 13.13 -15.16
N GLN A 58 -4.00 13.99 -14.38
CA GLN A 58 -3.94 15.43 -14.60
C GLN A 58 -2.67 15.90 -15.31
N SER A 59 -2.72 17.05 -16.00
CA SER A 59 -1.62 17.56 -16.85
C SER A 59 -0.28 17.68 -16.12
N GLY A 60 0.81 17.30 -16.78
CA GLY A 60 2.15 17.32 -16.16
C GLY A 60 2.41 16.18 -15.17
N SER A 61 1.66 15.07 -15.29
CA SER A 61 1.71 13.91 -14.40
C SER A 61 3.12 13.41 -14.10
N VAL A 62 3.96 13.20 -15.12
CA VAL A 62 5.36 12.75 -14.97
C VAL A 62 6.17 13.67 -14.05
N ALA A 63 6.06 14.99 -14.23
CA ALA A 63 6.80 15.95 -13.42
C ALA A 63 6.32 15.94 -11.96
N ARG A 64 5.01 15.86 -11.74
CA ARG A 64 4.42 15.77 -10.38
C ARG A 64 4.79 14.47 -9.69
N SER A 65 4.65 13.34 -10.37
CA SER A 65 5.03 12.02 -9.84
C SER A 65 6.50 11.98 -9.44
N LYS A 66 7.38 12.62 -10.22
CA LYS A 66 8.79 12.77 -9.87
C LYS A 66 8.98 13.60 -8.59
N LEU A 67 8.28 14.71 -8.44
CA LEU A 67 8.35 15.55 -7.22
C LEU A 67 7.87 14.78 -5.99
N ILE A 68 6.78 14.02 -6.11
CA ILE A 68 6.25 13.18 -5.03
C ILE A 68 7.26 12.07 -4.66
N LEU A 69 7.77 11.33 -5.65
CA LEU A 69 8.77 10.29 -5.40
C LEU A 69 10.05 10.87 -4.80
N ASP A 70 10.53 12.00 -5.29
CA ASP A 70 11.68 12.71 -4.71
C ASP A 70 11.41 13.12 -3.26
N HIS A 71 10.20 13.58 -2.94
CA HIS A 71 9.82 13.93 -1.57
C HIS A 71 9.81 12.71 -0.63
N ILE A 72 9.31 11.57 -1.10
CA ILE A 72 9.30 10.32 -0.34
C ILE A 72 10.74 9.79 -0.13
N LEU A 73 11.55 9.77 -1.20
CA LEU A 73 12.86 9.12 -1.21
C LEU A 73 13.99 9.98 -0.62
N LYS A 74 13.92 11.30 -0.78
CA LYS A 74 14.92 12.25 -0.24
C LYS A 74 14.49 12.86 1.10
N GLY A 75 13.29 12.51 1.58
CA GLY A 75 12.80 12.94 2.88
C GLY A 75 13.66 12.42 4.04
N PRO A 76 13.50 12.99 5.25
CA PRO A 76 14.34 12.63 6.41
C PRO A 76 14.08 11.22 6.95
N LYS A 77 12.92 10.62 6.62
CA LYS A 77 12.57 9.24 6.97
C LYS A 77 12.41 8.41 5.71
N PHE A 78 13.07 7.26 5.68
CA PHE A 78 13.00 6.30 4.60
C PHE A 78 11.64 5.56 4.56
N SER A 79 11.24 5.10 3.38
CA SER A 79 10.06 4.24 3.19
C SER A 79 10.48 2.90 2.62
N ASP A 80 10.20 1.82 3.33
CA ASP A 80 10.50 0.46 2.90
C ASP A 80 9.48 -0.03 1.86
N ILE A 81 8.24 0.45 1.99
CA ILE A 81 7.12 0.15 1.12
C ILE A 81 6.52 1.47 0.62
N ILE A 82 6.28 1.59 -0.68
CA ILE A 82 5.60 2.76 -1.28
C ILE A 82 4.40 2.27 -2.09
N LEU A 83 3.21 2.76 -1.76
CA LEU A 83 1.95 2.43 -2.41
C LEU A 83 1.42 3.66 -3.14
N LEU A 84 1.32 3.59 -4.47
CA LEU A 84 0.79 4.68 -5.28
C LEU A 84 -0.56 4.29 -5.89
N GLN A 85 -1.47 5.27 -6.01
CA GLN A 85 -2.77 5.14 -6.66
C GLN A 85 -2.95 6.21 -7.75
N GLU A 86 -3.84 5.94 -8.71
CA GLU A 86 -4.10 6.79 -9.90
C GLU A 86 -2.86 7.04 -10.75
N ASP A 87 -2.17 5.98 -11.17
CA ASP A 87 -1.22 6.11 -12.26
C ASP A 87 -1.95 5.95 -13.62
N ASP A 88 -1.70 6.90 -14.52
CA ASP A 88 -2.31 6.96 -15.86
C ASP A 88 -1.44 6.26 -16.91
N THR A 89 -0.22 5.87 -16.51
CA THR A 89 0.66 5.13 -17.39
C THR A 89 0.09 3.74 -17.65
N SER A 90 0.13 3.35 -18.92
CA SER A 90 -0.06 1.97 -19.31
C SER A 90 1.29 1.34 -19.57
N PHE A 91 1.68 0.33 -18.81
CA PHE A 91 2.82 -0.52 -19.17
C PHE A 91 2.29 -1.70 -19.97
N LYS A 92 2.74 -1.81 -21.22
CA LYS A 92 2.31 -2.88 -22.15
C LYS A 92 0.79 -2.97 -22.34
N GLY A 93 0.10 -1.83 -22.36
CA GLY A 93 -1.36 -1.76 -22.58
C GLY A 93 -2.22 -2.16 -21.38
N LEU A 94 -1.62 -2.44 -20.22
CA LEU A 94 -2.34 -2.62 -18.96
C LEU A 94 -2.36 -1.29 -18.20
N PRO A 95 -3.52 -0.77 -17.79
CA PRO A 95 -3.59 0.44 -16.97
C PRO A 95 -3.01 0.17 -15.57
N PHE A 96 -2.09 1.02 -15.09
CA PHE A 96 -1.50 0.91 -13.75
C PHE A 96 -2.32 1.74 -12.76
N ALA A 97 -3.53 1.32 -12.42
CA ALA A 97 -4.33 2.07 -11.44
C ALA A 97 -3.66 2.15 -10.05
N THR A 98 -2.78 1.18 -9.72
CA THR A 98 -2.06 1.06 -8.45
C THR A 98 -0.66 0.51 -8.68
N MET A 99 0.34 1.00 -7.93
CA MET A 99 1.73 0.52 -7.96
C MET A 99 2.27 0.29 -6.56
N THR A 100 3.08 -0.75 -6.37
CA THR A 100 3.74 -1.05 -5.10
C THR A 100 5.25 -1.17 -5.33
N PHE A 101 6.03 -0.32 -4.67
CA PHE A 101 7.49 -0.39 -4.65
C PHE A 101 7.95 -0.94 -3.30
N LEU A 102 8.96 -1.82 -3.35
CA LEU A 102 9.53 -2.49 -2.19
C LEU A 102 11.04 -2.25 -2.19
N SER A 103 11.58 -1.80 -1.06
CA SER A 103 13.02 -1.57 -0.92
C SER A 103 13.80 -2.87 -1.01
N SER A 104 14.73 -2.97 -1.97
CA SER A 104 15.63 -4.13 -2.12
C SER A 104 16.61 -4.31 -0.95
N GLN A 105 16.74 -3.31 -0.08
CA GLN A 105 17.48 -3.41 1.18
C GLN A 105 16.71 -4.20 2.24
N ARG A 106 15.37 -4.20 2.18
CA ARG A 106 14.51 -4.86 3.17
C ARG A 106 13.84 -6.11 2.65
N PHE A 107 13.59 -6.18 1.35
CA PHE A 107 12.86 -7.28 0.73
C PHE A 107 13.74 -8.06 -0.23
N GLY A 108 13.67 -9.39 -0.12
CA GLY A 108 14.35 -10.34 -0.99
C GLY A 108 13.35 -11.18 -1.80
N SER A 109 13.82 -11.70 -2.94
CA SER A 109 13.13 -12.79 -3.64
C SER A 109 13.96 -14.06 -3.53
N PRO A 110 13.37 -15.25 -3.29
CA PRO A 110 14.11 -16.51 -3.19
C PRO A 110 15.03 -16.80 -4.39
N LEU A 111 14.69 -16.27 -5.56
CA LEU A 111 15.43 -16.51 -6.82
C LEU A 111 16.51 -15.46 -7.11
N LEU A 112 16.55 -14.37 -6.35
CA LEU A 112 17.61 -13.36 -6.40
C LEU A 112 18.54 -13.42 -5.19
N ALA A 113 18.30 -14.35 -4.26
CA ALA A 113 19.18 -14.55 -3.12
C ALA A 113 20.53 -15.09 -3.60
N VAL A 114 21.51 -14.20 -3.76
CA VAL A 114 22.90 -14.57 -3.97
C VAL A 114 23.44 -15.05 -2.62
N GLU A 115 24.08 -16.23 -2.58
CA GLU A 115 24.78 -16.71 -1.39
C GLU A 115 25.80 -15.66 -0.93
N GLY A 116 25.58 -15.09 0.27
CA GLY A 116 26.52 -14.14 0.89
C GLY A 116 26.02 -12.71 1.12
N GLU A 117 24.83 -12.31 0.64
CA GLU A 117 24.22 -11.04 1.08
C GLU A 117 23.59 -11.19 2.48
N GLY A 118 24.43 -11.09 3.51
CA GLY A 118 24.07 -11.21 4.93
C GLY A 118 23.30 -10.01 5.48
N GLY A 119 22.01 -9.93 5.20
CA GLY A 119 21.04 -9.13 5.94
C GLY A 119 19.73 -9.90 6.11
N GLU A 120 19.02 -9.72 7.22
CA GLU A 120 17.71 -10.33 7.49
C GLU A 120 16.61 -9.72 6.60
N LYS A 121 16.69 -9.94 5.28
CA LYS A 121 15.68 -9.48 4.33
C LYS A 121 14.39 -10.30 4.51
N LEU A 122 13.26 -9.62 4.39
CA LEU A 122 11.95 -10.24 4.36
C LEU A 122 11.70 -10.84 2.99
N MET A 123 11.36 -12.12 2.96
CA MET A 123 11.19 -12.85 1.70
C MET A 123 9.80 -12.63 1.13
N LEU A 124 9.73 -12.27 -0.14
CA LEU A 124 8.47 -12.17 -0.87
C LEU A 124 7.99 -13.57 -1.29
N ASP A 125 6.69 -13.83 -1.14
CA ASP A 125 6.05 -15.08 -1.53
C ASP A 125 5.27 -14.90 -2.84
N ASN A 126 4.16 -14.16 -2.81
CA ASN A 126 3.24 -14.02 -3.93
C ASN A 126 2.89 -12.55 -4.24
N VAL A 127 2.64 -12.25 -5.51
CA VAL A 127 2.06 -10.98 -5.95
C VAL A 127 0.87 -11.28 -6.87
N PHE A 128 -0.27 -10.68 -6.59
CA PHE A 128 -1.48 -10.88 -7.40
C PHE A 128 -2.36 -9.64 -7.37
N ARG A 129 -3.18 -9.48 -8.42
CA ARG A 129 -4.27 -8.50 -8.43
C ARG A 129 -5.60 -9.20 -8.23
N MET A 130 -6.50 -8.52 -7.54
CA MET A 130 -7.86 -9.00 -7.28
C MET A 130 -8.86 -7.93 -7.67
N GLU A 131 -9.77 -8.27 -8.57
CA GLU A 131 -10.88 -7.38 -8.94
C GLU A 131 -11.79 -7.15 -7.75
N LEU A 132 -12.17 -5.89 -7.54
CA LEU A 132 -13.10 -5.50 -6.48
C LEU A 132 -14.50 -5.30 -7.05
N PRO A 133 -15.58 -5.47 -6.25
CA PRO A 133 -16.95 -5.18 -6.67
C PRO A 133 -17.11 -3.67 -6.87
N SER A 134 -16.79 -3.20 -8.08
CA SER A 134 -16.49 -1.80 -8.38
C SER A 134 -17.24 -1.28 -9.60
N ARG A 135 -17.68 -0.02 -9.53
CA ARG A 135 -18.17 0.76 -10.69
C ARG A 135 -17.01 1.30 -11.54
N TYR A 136 -15.89 1.60 -10.91
CA TYR A 136 -14.72 2.26 -11.52
C TYR A 136 -13.59 1.30 -11.89
N LYS A 137 -13.90 -0.01 -11.95
CA LYS A 137 -12.92 -1.07 -12.25
C LYS A 137 -11.73 -1.06 -11.29
N ARG A 138 -12.00 -0.76 -10.01
CA ARG A 138 -10.99 -0.78 -8.95
C ARG A 138 -10.53 -2.22 -8.69
N ASP A 139 -9.27 -2.35 -8.34
CA ASP A 139 -8.67 -3.61 -7.90
C ASP A 139 -7.88 -3.40 -6.60
N ALA A 140 -7.41 -4.52 -6.04
CA ALA A 140 -6.39 -4.53 -5.01
C ALA A 140 -5.12 -5.18 -5.57
N LEU A 141 -3.98 -4.49 -5.43
CA LEU A 141 -2.67 -5.07 -5.69
C LEU A 141 -2.12 -5.65 -4.38
N CYS A 142 -2.03 -6.98 -4.32
CA CYS A 142 -1.67 -7.74 -3.14
C CYS A 142 -0.23 -8.24 -3.23
N VAL A 143 0.52 -8.08 -2.14
CA VAL A 143 1.86 -8.64 -1.96
C VAL A 143 1.89 -9.46 -0.67
N ASP A 144 2.22 -10.73 -0.79
CA ASP A 144 2.45 -11.64 0.34
C ASP A 144 3.94 -11.64 0.71
N ILE A 145 4.23 -11.33 1.96
CA ILE A 145 5.54 -11.40 2.58
C ILE A 145 5.56 -12.63 3.48
N ALA A 146 6.55 -13.51 3.34
CA ALA A 146 6.70 -14.65 4.23
C ALA A 146 6.87 -14.17 5.68
N ALA A 147 6.03 -14.69 6.58
CA ALA A 147 6.07 -14.29 7.99
C ALA A 147 7.29 -14.94 8.67
N PRO A 148 8.27 -14.15 9.17
CA PRO A 148 9.47 -14.71 9.78
C PRO A 148 9.17 -15.59 11.00
N ALA A 149 8.19 -15.17 11.82
CA ALA A 149 7.81 -15.82 13.07
C ALA A 149 6.87 -17.04 12.90
N ALA A 150 6.33 -17.27 11.70
CA ALA A 150 5.33 -18.31 11.46
C ALA A 150 5.56 -19.00 10.11
N PRO A 151 6.37 -20.08 10.07
CA PRO A 151 6.65 -20.80 8.84
C PRO A 151 5.38 -21.23 8.09
N GLY A 152 5.31 -20.91 6.79
CA GLY A 152 4.16 -21.20 5.94
C GLY A 152 3.03 -20.15 5.98
N ALA A 153 3.06 -19.23 6.94
CA ALA A 153 2.18 -18.08 6.99
C ALA A 153 2.78 -16.87 6.24
N VAL A 154 1.91 -15.96 5.82
CA VAL A 154 2.27 -14.71 5.15
C VAL A 154 1.68 -13.52 5.89
N LEU A 155 2.36 -12.38 5.80
CA LEU A 155 1.79 -11.07 6.04
C LEU A 155 1.39 -10.48 4.69
N ARG A 156 0.16 -9.98 4.57
CA ARG A 156 -0.37 -9.49 3.29
C ARG A 156 -0.46 -7.97 3.26
N LEU A 157 0.11 -7.36 2.23
CA LEU A 157 -0.03 -5.94 1.92
C LEU A 157 -1.02 -5.78 0.77
N LEU A 158 -2.01 -4.90 0.93
CA LEU A 158 -2.99 -4.58 -0.10
C LEU A 158 -2.94 -3.09 -0.40
N ASN A 159 -2.50 -2.74 -1.61
CA ASN A 159 -2.63 -1.40 -2.17
C ASN A 159 -3.99 -1.27 -2.84
N VAL A 160 -4.79 -0.30 -2.40
CA VAL A 160 -6.16 -0.09 -2.89
C VAL A 160 -6.42 1.35 -3.30
N HIS A 161 -7.33 1.50 -4.26
CA HIS A 161 -8.05 2.74 -4.50
C HIS A 161 -9.53 2.35 -4.55
N LEU A 162 -10.29 2.62 -3.49
CA LEU A 162 -11.70 2.22 -3.40
C LEU A 162 -12.62 3.07 -4.28
N ASP A 163 -13.87 2.64 -4.44
CA ASP A 163 -14.83 3.34 -5.29
C ASP A 163 -15.07 4.78 -4.82
N SER A 164 -14.91 5.72 -5.76
CA SER A 164 -15.01 7.15 -5.50
C SER A 164 -16.47 7.65 -5.49
N LEU A 165 -16.64 8.93 -5.18
CA LEU A 165 -17.94 9.63 -5.19
C LEU A 165 -18.99 8.95 -4.28
N ASP A 166 -20.24 8.89 -4.73
CA ASP A 166 -21.42 8.42 -4.00
C ASP A 166 -21.54 6.90 -3.86
N SER A 167 -20.46 6.16 -4.09
CA SER A 167 -20.45 4.70 -4.16
C SER A 167 -20.29 3.99 -2.80
N TYR A 168 -20.93 4.48 -1.74
CA TYR A 168 -20.80 3.95 -0.36
C TYR A 168 -21.02 2.43 -0.28
N ILE A 169 -22.11 1.92 -0.88
CA ILE A 169 -22.42 0.48 -0.85
C ILE A 169 -21.31 -0.35 -1.52
N ARG A 170 -20.67 0.19 -2.57
CA ARG A 170 -19.51 -0.47 -3.19
C ARG A 170 -18.34 -0.49 -2.23
N ARG A 171 -17.99 0.64 -1.60
CA ARG A 171 -16.92 0.68 -0.59
C ARG A 171 -17.14 -0.31 0.56
N VAL A 172 -18.38 -0.48 1.04
CA VAL A 172 -18.72 -1.52 2.03
C VAL A 172 -18.37 -2.92 1.52
N LEU A 173 -18.80 -3.27 0.31
CA LEU A 173 -18.54 -4.59 -0.30
C LEU A 173 -17.04 -4.81 -0.56
N GLN A 174 -16.34 -3.77 -1.00
CA GLN A 174 -14.89 -3.79 -1.23
C GLN A 174 -14.16 -4.06 0.09
N MET A 175 -14.49 -3.32 1.14
CA MET A 175 -13.91 -3.54 2.48
C MET A 175 -14.21 -4.92 3.04
N GLN A 176 -15.42 -5.45 2.82
CA GLN A 176 -15.76 -6.83 3.21
C GLN A 176 -14.84 -7.86 2.52
N VAL A 177 -14.62 -7.70 1.22
CA VAL A 177 -13.73 -8.59 0.44
C VAL A 177 -12.29 -8.47 0.94
N LEU A 178 -11.77 -7.26 1.10
CA LEU A 178 -10.39 -7.00 1.53
C LEU A 178 -10.12 -7.54 2.95
N ALA A 179 -11.06 -7.31 3.87
CA ALA A 179 -11.01 -7.82 5.23
C ALA A 179 -11.07 -9.36 5.29
N GLY A 180 -11.82 -9.99 4.38
CA GLY A 180 -11.84 -11.44 4.22
C GLY A 180 -10.52 -12.00 3.69
N VAL A 181 -9.90 -11.32 2.72
CA VAL A 181 -8.59 -11.71 2.15
C VAL A 181 -7.49 -11.66 3.21
N LEU A 182 -7.50 -10.70 4.13
CA LEU A 182 -6.55 -10.67 5.24
C LEU A 182 -6.73 -11.82 6.25
N ARG A 183 -7.90 -12.46 6.28
CA ARG A 183 -8.24 -13.55 7.22
C ARG A 183 -8.16 -14.95 6.62
N GLU A 184 -7.66 -15.08 5.40
CA GLU A 184 -7.50 -16.39 4.78
C GLU A 184 -6.51 -17.26 5.56
N PRO A 185 -6.63 -18.61 5.52
CA PRO A 185 -5.86 -19.50 6.41
C PRO A 185 -4.33 -19.35 6.39
N ARG A 186 -3.74 -18.91 5.28
CA ARG A 186 -2.29 -18.66 5.18
C ARG A 186 -1.88 -17.26 5.65
N SER A 187 -2.83 -16.35 5.83
CA SER A 187 -2.58 -14.97 6.23
C SER A 187 -2.54 -14.86 7.75
N SER A 188 -1.41 -14.41 8.28
CA SER A 188 -1.23 -14.10 9.71
C SER A 188 -1.76 -12.70 10.09
N GLY A 189 -2.26 -11.96 9.09
CA GLY A 189 -2.64 -10.56 9.22
C GLY A 189 -2.10 -9.75 8.04
N GLY A 190 -2.14 -8.43 8.18
CA GLY A 190 -1.68 -7.58 7.09
C GLY A 190 -2.13 -6.13 7.19
N ILE A 191 -1.93 -5.42 6.08
CA ILE A 191 -2.23 -4.01 5.93
C ILE A 191 -3.03 -3.81 4.65
N ILE A 192 -4.09 -3.01 4.75
CA ILE A 192 -4.78 -2.40 3.60
C ILE A 192 -4.47 -0.91 3.67
N ALA A 193 -3.82 -0.38 2.66
CA ALA A 193 -3.46 1.03 2.61
C ALA A 193 -3.65 1.61 1.21
N GLY A 194 -4.01 2.89 1.17
CA GLY A 194 -4.38 3.56 -0.08
C GLY A 194 -5.46 4.60 0.12
N ASP A 195 -6.03 5.00 -1.00
CA ASP A 195 -7.17 5.90 -1.05
C ASP A 195 -8.46 5.10 -0.81
N PHE A 196 -9.04 5.27 0.38
CA PHE A 196 -10.29 4.58 0.73
C PHE A 196 -11.52 5.34 0.20
N ASN A 197 -11.33 6.53 -0.37
CA ASN A 197 -12.42 7.44 -0.73
C ASN A 197 -13.43 7.57 0.42
N ALA A 198 -12.92 7.76 1.65
CA ALA A 198 -13.75 7.85 2.85
C ALA A 198 -14.46 9.22 2.93
N ILE A 199 -15.47 9.39 2.07
CA ILE A 199 -16.14 10.66 1.78
C ILE A 199 -17.29 10.94 2.75
N LEU A 200 -18.08 9.91 3.09
CA LEU A 200 -19.20 10.03 4.00
C LEU A 200 -18.78 9.75 5.45
N PRO A 201 -19.47 10.30 6.46
CA PRO A 201 -19.21 9.97 7.86
C PRO A 201 -19.21 8.46 8.16
N GLU A 202 -20.07 7.70 7.47
CA GLU A 202 -20.17 6.25 7.58
C GLU A 202 -18.93 5.53 7.03
N ASP A 203 -18.24 6.09 6.03
CA ASP A 203 -17.03 5.49 5.48
C ASP A 203 -15.91 5.41 6.52
N HIS A 204 -15.82 6.40 7.40
CA HIS A 204 -14.80 6.41 8.46
C HIS A 204 -14.98 5.26 9.45
N ARG A 205 -16.19 4.69 9.55
CA ARG A 205 -16.50 3.53 10.41
C ARG A 205 -16.26 2.18 9.73
N LEU A 206 -15.97 2.14 8.42
CA LEU A 206 -15.81 0.86 7.71
C LEU A 206 -14.64 0.03 8.23
N VAL A 207 -13.53 0.68 8.60
CA VAL A 207 -12.37 -0.03 9.14
C VAL A 207 -12.74 -0.80 10.42
N ASP A 208 -13.38 -0.11 11.36
CA ASP A 208 -13.88 -0.69 12.62
C ASP A 208 -15.00 -1.73 12.39
N LYS A 209 -15.94 -1.45 11.48
CA LYS A 209 -17.03 -2.37 11.11
C LYS A 209 -16.53 -3.75 10.67
N PHE A 210 -15.36 -3.82 10.04
CA PHE A 210 -14.74 -5.07 9.63
C PHE A 210 -13.62 -5.53 10.57
N GLU A 211 -13.64 -5.04 11.82
CA GLU A 211 -12.73 -5.37 12.92
C GLU A 211 -11.25 -5.22 12.54
N LEU A 212 -10.96 -4.18 11.77
CA LEU A 212 -9.60 -3.78 11.44
C LEU A 212 -9.21 -2.57 12.31
N LEU A 213 -7.91 -2.40 12.53
CA LEU A 213 -7.36 -1.27 13.25
C LEU A 213 -7.04 -0.13 12.27
N ASP A 214 -7.69 1.04 12.40
CA ASP A 214 -7.30 2.26 11.67
C ASP A 214 -6.09 2.89 12.36
N ALA A 215 -4.93 2.89 11.69
CA ALA A 215 -3.67 3.31 12.29
C ALA A 215 -3.69 4.77 12.79
N TRP A 216 -4.37 5.66 12.06
CA TRP A 216 -4.52 7.05 12.47
C TRP A 216 -5.31 7.18 13.77
N VAL A 217 -6.46 6.48 13.83
CA VAL A 217 -7.33 6.50 15.01
C VAL A 217 -6.66 5.83 16.20
N ALA A 218 -5.90 4.76 15.99
CA ALA A 218 -5.17 4.04 17.03
C ALA A 218 -4.13 4.93 17.74
N LEU A 219 -3.44 5.80 16.99
CA LEU A 219 -2.37 6.65 17.52
C LEU A 219 -2.85 8.03 17.97
N HIS A 220 -3.85 8.62 17.29
CA HIS A 220 -4.26 10.00 17.51
C HIS A 220 -5.69 10.16 18.07
N GLY A 221 -6.45 9.08 18.14
CA GLY A 221 -7.87 9.09 18.53
C GLY A 221 -8.82 9.53 17.41
N SER A 222 -10.12 9.36 17.64
CA SER A 222 -11.19 9.67 16.67
C SER A 222 -11.73 11.11 16.75
N MET A 223 -11.37 11.86 17.79
CA MET A 223 -11.93 13.18 18.09
C MET A 223 -11.05 14.37 17.65
N ARG A 224 -10.16 14.19 16.67
CA ARG A 224 -9.41 15.31 16.08
C ARG A 224 -10.13 15.80 14.81
N PRO A 225 -11.03 16.81 14.89
CA PRO A 225 -11.80 17.30 13.75
C PRO A 225 -10.97 17.94 12.63
N ASP A 226 -9.71 18.28 12.90
CA ASP A 226 -8.73 18.90 11.98
C ASP A 226 -7.50 17.99 11.73
N GLY A 227 -7.41 16.85 12.40
CA GLY A 227 -6.23 15.99 12.36
C GLY A 227 -6.31 14.93 11.26
N GLY A 228 -5.29 14.89 10.41
CA GLY A 228 -5.10 13.77 9.48
C GLY A 228 -5.90 13.87 8.19
N ALA A 229 -6.37 15.07 7.83
CA ALA A 229 -6.89 15.29 6.49
C ALA A 229 -5.79 14.95 5.47
N THR A 230 -6.17 14.17 4.46
CA THR A 230 -5.27 13.71 3.39
C THR A 230 -5.73 14.19 2.03
N TRP A 231 -6.90 14.81 1.93
CA TRP A 231 -7.42 15.35 0.68
C TRP A 231 -7.89 16.78 0.86
N GLY A 232 -7.57 17.63 -0.11
CA GLY A 232 -8.01 19.03 -0.12
C GLY A 232 -7.37 19.89 0.97
N VAL A 233 -6.19 19.50 1.47
CA VAL A 233 -5.46 20.27 2.48
C VAL A 233 -4.78 21.47 1.82
N GLY A 234 -4.96 22.65 2.42
CA GLY A 234 -4.30 23.88 1.95
C GLY A 234 -4.83 24.44 0.63
N VAL A 235 -5.95 23.90 0.11
CA VAL A 235 -6.61 24.38 -1.11
C VAL A 235 -8.05 24.79 -0.83
N GLU A 236 -8.51 25.83 -1.53
CA GLU A 236 -9.91 26.26 -1.46
C GLU A 236 -10.77 25.33 -2.33
N LEU A 237 -11.53 24.45 -1.69
CA LEU A 237 -12.38 23.49 -2.40
C LEU A 237 -13.66 24.16 -2.89
N LYS A 238 -14.02 23.88 -4.14
CA LYS A 238 -15.26 24.40 -4.73
C LYS A 238 -16.49 23.84 -4.00
N GLY A 239 -17.54 24.66 -3.93
CA GLY A 239 -18.84 24.23 -3.42
C GLY A 239 -18.92 24.04 -1.90
N GLY A 240 -17.98 24.61 -1.13
CA GLY A 240 -17.99 24.54 0.34
C GLY A 240 -17.58 23.18 0.90
N LEU A 241 -16.99 22.31 0.08
CA LEU A 241 -16.35 21.08 0.55
C LEU A 241 -15.22 21.43 1.51
N LYS A 242 -14.98 20.55 2.48
CA LYS A 242 -13.89 20.67 3.45
C LYS A 242 -12.86 19.58 3.19
N ALA A 243 -11.63 19.85 3.61
CA ALA A 243 -10.57 18.84 3.62
C ALA A 243 -11.03 17.60 4.37
N GLY A 244 -10.65 16.42 3.87
CA GLY A 244 -11.13 15.13 4.37
C GLY A 244 -10.01 14.12 4.53
N ARG A 245 -10.24 13.08 5.34
CA ARG A 245 -9.32 11.96 5.52
C ARG A 245 -9.76 10.79 4.65
N LEU A 246 -9.41 10.86 3.36
CA LEU A 246 -9.78 9.84 2.38
C LEU A 246 -8.83 8.65 2.39
N ASP A 247 -7.55 8.91 2.61
CA ASP A 247 -6.49 7.90 2.65
C ASP A 247 -6.41 7.29 4.04
N LYS A 248 -6.16 5.97 4.09
CA LYS A 248 -6.12 5.21 5.34
C LYS A 248 -5.05 4.13 5.32
N VAL A 249 -4.62 3.73 6.51
CA VAL A 249 -3.83 2.52 6.77
C VAL A 249 -4.64 1.69 7.77
N ALA A 250 -5.23 0.59 7.30
CA ALA A 250 -6.00 -0.36 8.09
C ALA A 250 -5.19 -1.63 8.33
N MET A 251 -5.17 -2.14 9.55
CA MET A 251 -4.29 -3.24 9.96
C MET A 251 -5.07 -4.40 10.59
N LEU A 252 -4.61 -5.63 10.36
CA LEU A 252 -5.06 -6.84 11.05
C LEU A 252 -3.85 -7.57 11.63
N GLY A 253 -3.87 -7.91 12.92
CA GLY A 253 -2.77 -8.63 13.59
C GLY A 253 -1.48 -7.82 13.78
N LEU A 254 -1.48 -6.54 13.39
CA LEU A 254 -0.37 -5.61 13.53
C LEU A 254 -0.78 -4.38 14.34
N LYS A 255 0.22 -3.62 14.81
CA LYS A 255 0.02 -2.34 15.48
C LYS A 255 0.91 -1.27 14.84
N PRO A 256 0.40 -0.04 14.66
CA PRO A 256 1.20 1.07 14.20
C PRO A 256 2.07 1.60 15.35
N ASP A 257 3.27 2.07 15.00
CA ASP A 257 4.20 2.71 15.93
C ASP A 257 4.13 4.24 15.77
N GLU A 258 4.17 4.74 14.53
CA GLU A 258 3.95 6.16 14.18
C GLU A 258 3.10 6.28 12.91
N ILE A 259 2.39 7.40 12.77
CA ILE A 259 1.74 7.79 11.52
C ILE A 259 1.71 9.31 11.35
N GLU A 260 2.04 9.78 10.16
CA GLU A 260 2.09 11.19 9.80
C GLU A 260 1.53 11.45 8.39
N VAL A 261 1.09 12.70 8.17
CA VAL A 261 0.65 13.21 6.86
C VAL A 261 1.83 13.90 6.18
N LEU A 262 2.14 13.51 4.95
CA LEU A 262 3.12 14.13 4.08
C LEU A 262 2.42 15.13 3.15
N GLN A 263 2.56 16.42 3.44
CA GLN A 263 1.96 17.47 2.62
C GLN A 263 2.62 17.51 1.23
N PRO A 264 1.85 17.61 0.14
CA PRO A 264 2.43 17.90 -1.17
C PRO A 264 3.03 19.30 -1.13
N GLY A 265 4.18 19.49 -1.79
CA GLY A 265 4.60 20.83 -2.13
C GLY A 265 3.76 21.43 -3.26
N LEU A 266 4.10 22.65 -3.63
CA LEU A 266 3.39 23.44 -4.62
C LEU A 266 4.18 23.52 -5.93
N ILE A 267 3.48 23.47 -7.06
CA ILE A 267 4.00 23.78 -8.39
C ILE A 267 3.85 25.28 -8.64
N GLU A 268 2.67 25.80 -8.32
CA GLU A 268 2.26 27.20 -8.35
C GLU A 268 1.61 27.51 -6.99
N PRO A 269 1.48 28.79 -6.58
CA PRO A 269 1.01 29.17 -5.24
C PRO A 269 -0.30 28.51 -4.76
N ASP A 270 -1.15 28.07 -5.69
CA ASP A 270 -2.45 27.44 -5.45
C ASP A 270 -2.56 26.03 -6.06
N ARG A 271 -1.47 25.48 -6.61
CA ARG A 271 -1.46 24.19 -7.31
C ARG A 271 -0.50 23.19 -6.66
N PRO A 272 -0.99 22.28 -5.82
CA PRO A 272 -0.15 21.25 -5.22
C PRO A 272 0.26 20.17 -6.23
N TRP A 273 1.29 19.38 -5.88
CA TRP A 273 1.73 18.22 -6.67
C TRP A 273 0.64 17.14 -6.80
N SER A 274 -0.22 17.03 -5.80
CA SER A 274 -1.42 16.21 -5.77
C SER A 274 -2.46 16.91 -4.90
N ASP A 275 -3.74 16.72 -5.17
CA ASP A 275 -4.82 17.14 -4.26
C ASP A 275 -4.90 16.24 -3.01
N HIS A 276 -4.16 15.13 -3.01
CA HIS A 276 -3.89 14.30 -1.85
C HIS A 276 -2.53 14.59 -1.18
N CYS A 277 -2.49 14.37 0.13
CA CYS A 277 -1.29 14.21 0.93
C CYS A 277 -0.93 12.73 1.04
N GLY A 278 0.36 12.45 1.23
CA GLY A 278 0.81 11.11 1.54
C GLY A 278 0.51 10.73 2.99
N LEU A 279 0.38 9.44 3.27
CA LEU A 279 0.40 8.89 4.63
C LEU A 279 1.64 8.02 4.81
N ARG A 280 2.46 8.34 5.80
CA ARG A 280 3.59 7.49 6.21
C ARG A 280 3.30 6.87 7.55
N CYS A 281 3.31 5.55 7.62
CA CYS A 281 3.05 4.75 8.81
C CYS A 281 4.24 3.84 9.08
N THR A 282 4.71 3.79 10.32
CA THR A 282 5.66 2.77 10.78
C THR A 282 4.94 1.72 11.60
N PHE A 283 5.44 0.49 11.55
CA PHE A 283 4.91 -0.65 12.30
C PHE A 283 5.98 -1.71 12.47
N THR A 284 5.77 -2.61 13.42
CA THR A 284 6.69 -3.69 13.73
C THR A 284 6.09 -5.04 13.37
N ILE A 285 6.90 -5.90 12.75
CA ILE A 285 6.56 -7.31 12.43
C ILE A 285 7.48 -8.29 13.15
#